data_AF-A0A931DQN9-F1
#
_entry.id   AF-A0A931DQN9-F1
#
_cell.length_a   1.000
_cell.length_b   1.000
_cell.length_c   1.000
_cell.angle_alpha   90.00
_cell.angle_beta   90.00
_cell.angle_gamma   90.00
#
_symmetry.space_group_name_H-M   'P 1'
#
loop_
_entity.id
_entity.type
_entity.pdbx_description
1 polymer ?
#
loop_
_entity_poly.entity_id
_entity_poly.type
_entity_poly.pdbx_seq_one_letter_code
_entity_poly.pdbx_strand_id
1 'polypeptide(L)' 'MDVPSLLHELCVDLGFCLPPDDQAALRASPPPDVDAFTEAVYRAEGLDPSDDRDLWRQVRERVARAFDEGAT' A
#
# COMPACT_ATOMS: atom_id res chain seq x y z
N MET A 1 -0.15 12.82 -0.77
CA MET A 1 0.98 11.96 -1.15
C MET A 1 0.61 11.13 -2.37
N ASP A 2 1.50 10.99 -3.34
CA ASP A 2 1.31 10.15 -4.53
C ASP A 2 1.70 8.67 -4.29
N VAL A 3 1.20 7.78 -5.15
CA VAL A 3 1.39 6.33 -5.04
C VAL A 3 2.87 5.90 -5.00
N PRO A 4 3.78 6.44 -5.85
CA PRO A 4 5.20 6.08 -5.77
C PRO A 4 5.82 6.38 -4.40
N SER A 5 5.49 7.54 -3.83
CA SER A 5 5.97 7.95 -2.50
C SER A 5 5.44 7.04 -1.40
N LEU A 6 4.15 6.67 -1.46
CA LEU A 6 3.55 5.71 -0.53
C LEU A 6 4.25 4.34 -0.59
N LEU A 7 4.45 3.78 -1.79
CA LEU A 7 5.11 2.49 -1.94
C LEU A 7 6.56 2.52 -1.43
N HIS A 8 7.26 3.64 -1.61
CA HIS A 8 8.60 3.84 -1.06
C HIS A 8 8.59 3.86 0.48
N GLU A 9 7.65 4.58 1.09
CA GLU A 9 7.50 4.63 2.54
C GLU A 9 7.19 3.24 3.12
N LEU A 10 6.27 2.49 2.53
CA LEU A 10 5.94 1.13 2.97
C LEU A 10 7.18 0.21 2.89
N CYS A 11 8.02 0.38 1.87
CA CYS A 11 9.26 -0.37 1.73
C CYS A 11 10.29 -0.03 2.80
N VAL A 12 10.56 1.26 3.03
CA VAL A 12 11.61 1.70 3.95
C VAL A 12 11.19 1.55 5.41
N ASP A 13 9.95 1.90 5.76
CA ASP A 13 9.50 1.94 7.14
C ASP A 13 8.94 0.60 7.62
N LEU A 14 8.22 -0.13 6.76
CA LEU A 14 7.50 -1.34 7.12
C LEU A 14 8.08 -2.61 6.46
N GLY A 15 9.07 -2.47 5.58
CA GLY A 15 9.77 -3.59 4.95
C GLY A 15 9.07 -4.21 3.74
N PHE A 16 8.00 -3.59 3.21
CA PHE A 16 7.28 -4.09 2.03
C PHE A 16 8.11 -3.93 0.75
N CYS A 17 8.62 -5.03 0.19
CA CYS A 17 9.45 -5.02 -1.01
C CYS A 17 8.69 -5.61 -2.20
N LEU A 18 7.66 -4.88 -2.66
CA LEU A 18 6.80 -5.34 -3.76
C LEU A 18 7.63 -5.57 -5.03
N PRO A 19 7.31 -6.61 -5.82
CA PRO A 19 7.93 -6.81 -7.12
C PRO A 19 7.77 -5.60 -8.05
N PRO A 20 8.74 -5.33 -8.96
CA PRO A 20 8.67 -4.16 -9.84
C PRO A 20 7.40 -4.08 -10.70
N ASP A 21 6.91 -5.21 -11.20
CA ASP A 21 5.68 -5.28 -11.99
C ASP A 21 4.44 -4.92 -11.16
N ASP A 22 4.35 -5.38 -9.92
CA ASP A 22 3.24 -5.04 -9.02
C ASP A 22 3.29 -3.56 -8.61
N GLN A 23 4.48 -3.02 -8.34
CA GLN A 23 4.65 -1.59 -8.14
C GLN A 23 4.18 -0.78 -9.35
N ALA A 24 4.51 -1.23 -10.57
CA ALA A 24 4.07 -0.56 -11.80
C ALA A 24 2.55 -0.62 -11.96
N ALA A 25 1.92 -1.76 -11.66
CA ALA A 25 0.48 -1.93 -11.72
C ALA A 25 -0.26 -1.01 -10.74
N LEU A 26 0.18 -0.95 -9.47
CA LEU A 26 -0.40 -0.09 -8.44
C LEU A 26 -0.25 1.40 -8.78
N ARG A 27 0.86 1.80 -9.43
CA ARG A 27 1.07 3.18 -9.88
C ARG A 27 0.20 3.55 -11.07
N ALA A 28 0.03 2.62 -12.02
CA ALA A 28 -0.71 2.87 -13.26
C ALA A 28 -2.22 2.88 -13.03
N SER A 29 -2.72 2.01 -12.14
CA SER A 29 -4.14 1.86 -11.85
C SER A 29 -4.33 1.59 -10.35
N PRO A 30 -4.17 2.62 -9.50
CA PRO A 30 -4.35 2.45 -8.06
C PRO A 30 -5.79 2.01 -7.74
N PRO A 31 -5.96 1.06 -6.79
CA PRO A 31 -7.27 0.72 -6.27
C PRO A 31 -8.02 1.96 -5.73
N PRO A 32 -9.36 1.98 -5.83
CA PRO A 32 -10.15 3.20 -5.63
C PRO A 32 -10.39 3.57 -4.16
N ASP A 33 -10.06 2.69 -3.22
CA ASP A 33 -10.27 2.91 -1.80
C ASP A 33 -9.15 2.30 -0.94
N VAL A 34 -9.10 2.75 0.31
CA VAL A 34 -8.04 2.44 1.26
C VAL A 34 -7.92 0.94 1.53
N ASP A 35 -9.06 0.25 1.71
CA ASP A 35 -9.05 -1.17 2.05
C ASP A 35 -8.62 -2.02 0.85
N ALA A 36 -9.14 -1.72 -0.35
CA ALA A 36 -8.72 -2.39 -1.58
C ALA A 36 -7.23 -2.17 -1.90
N PHE A 37 -6.71 -0.97 -1.66
CA PHE A 37 -5.29 -0.68 -1.86
C PHE A 37 -4.43 -1.44 -0.85
N THR A 38 -4.83 -1.46 0.43
CA THR A 38 -4.12 -2.19 1.49
C THR A 38 -4.07 -3.69 1.16
N GLU A 39 -5.17 -4.29 0.71
CA GLU A 39 -5.20 -5.69 0.28
C GLU A 39 -4.27 -5.93 -0.93
N ALA A 40 -4.26 -5.03 -1.91
CA ALA A 40 -3.43 -5.15 -3.10
C ALA A 40 -1.93 -5.11 -2.75
N VAL A 41 -1.52 -4.28 -1.78
CA VAL A 41 -0.16 -4.24 -1.25
C VAL A 41 0.23 -5.58 -0.61
N TYR A 42 -0.64 -6.14 0.24
CA TYR A 42 -0.41 -7.44 0.88
C TYR A 42 -0.28 -8.57 -0.15
N ARG A 43 -1.19 -8.59 -1.13
CA ARG A 43 -1.19 -9.59 -2.19
C ARG A 43 0.09 -9.51 -3.03
N ALA A 44 0.53 -8.31 -3.38
CA ALA A 44 1.76 -8.09 -4.13
C ALA A 44 3.01 -8.51 -3.36
N GLU A 45 3.03 -8.33 -2.04
CA GLU A 45 4.11 -8.79 -1.16
C GLU A 45 4.08 -10.32 -0.95
N GLY A 46 2.96 -10.98 -1.25
CA GLY A 46 2.75 -12.40 -0.98
C GLY A 46 2.37 -12.70 0.47
N LEU A 47 1.82 -11.72 1.19
CA LEU A 47 1.37 -11.85 2.58
C LEU A 47 -0.15 -12.08 2.66
N ASP A 48 -0.60 -12.82 3.69
CA ASP A 48 -2.02 -12.91 4.02
C ASP A 48 -2.40 -11.76 5.00
N PRO A 49 -3.50 -11.03 4.75
CA PRO A 49 -3.95 -9.93 5.60
C PRO A 49 -4.37 -10.37 7.02
N SER A 50 -4.56 -11.67 7.24
CA SER A 50 -4.95 -12.23 8.55
C SER A 50 -3.76 -12.52 9.46
N ASP A 51 -2.54 -12.61 8.91
CA ASP A 51 -1.35 -13.04 9.65
C ASP A 51 -0.88 -12.02 10.70
N ASP A 52 -0.99 -10.72 10.42
CA ASP A 52 -0.57 -9.65 11.33
C ASP A 52 -1.50 -8.44 11.28
N ARG A 53 -2.34 -8.31 12.31
CA ARG A 53 -3.36 -7.27 12.44
C ARG A 53 -2.78 -5.90 12.75
N ASP A 54 -1.64 -5.82 13.44
CA ASP A 54 -1.00 -4.55 13.76
C ASP A 54 -0.24 -4.00 12.55
N LEU A 55 0.43 -4.88 11.78
CA LEU A 55 1.02 -4.50 10.50
C LEU A 55 -0.07 -4.05 9.51
N TRP A 56 -1.20 -4.77 9.45
CA TRP A 56 -2.32 -4.40 8.59
C TRP A 56 -2.83 -3.00 8.91
N ARG A 57 -3.02 -2.69 10.20
CA ARG A 57 -3.43 -1.35 10.64
C ARG A 57 -2.45 -0.28 10.20
N GLN A 58 -1.14 -0.52 10.34
CA GLN A 58 -0.10 0.46 9.97
C GLN A 58 -0.05 0.74 8.47
N VAL A 59 -0.22 -0.29 7.63
CA VAL A 59 -0.30 -0.10 6.17
C VAL A 59 -1.55 0.69 5.82
N ARG A 60 -2.71 0.29 6.37
CA ARG A 60 -4.00 0.95 6.12
C ARG A 60 -3.99 2.43 6.50
N GLU A 61 -3.38 2.79 7.62
CA GLU A 61 -3.24 4.19 8.06
C GLU A 61 -2.42 5.04 7.08
N ARG A 62 -1.31 4.50 6.55
CA ARG A 62 -0.47 5.19 5.55
C ARG A 62 -1.20 5.37 4.22
N VAL A 63 -1.90 4.32 3.78
CA VAL A 63 -2.75 4.37 2.60
C VAL A 63 -3.86 5.41 2.78
N ALA A 64 -4.56 5.42 3.92
CA ALA A 64 -5.62 6.39 4.20
C ALA A 64 -5.11 7.84 4.13
N ARG A 65 -3.94 8.12 4.72
CA ARG A 65 -3.30 9.43 4.64
C ARG A 65 -3.00 9.82 3.19
N ALA A 66 -2.48 8.89 2.38
CA ALA A 66 -2.18 9.18 0.98
C ALA A 66 -3.42 9.55 0.16
N PHE A 67 -4.56 8.89 0.43
CA PHE A 67 -5.83 9.18 -0.23
C PHE A 67 -6.42 10.54 0.18
N ASP A 68 -6.34 10.90 1.46
CA ASP A 68 -6.81 12.21 1.95
C ASP A 68 -6.01 13.36 1.32
N GLU A 69 -4.68 13.23 1.28
CA GLU A 69 -3.78 14.23 0.70
C GLU A 69 -3.80 14.27 -0.83
N GLY A 70 -4.25 13.20 -1.51
CA GLY A 70 -4.39 13.14 -2.96
C GLY A 70 -5.74 13.64 -3.48
N ALA A 71 -6.73 13.81 -2.59
CA ALA A 71 -8.05 14.35 -2.90
C ALA A 71 -8.13 15.89 -2.87
N THR A 72 -7.01 16.56 -2.60
CA THR A 72 -6.85 18.03 -2.56
C THR A 72 -6.06 18.52 -3.76
#